data_AF-A0A9D6LYX0-F1
#
_entry.id   AF-A0A9D6LYX0-F1
#
_cell.length_a   1.000
_cell.length_b   1.000
_cell.length_c   1.000
_cell.angle_alpha   90.00
_cell.angle_beta   90.00
_cell.angle_gamma   90.00
#
_symmetry.space_group_name_H-M   'P 1'
#
loop_
_entity.id
_entity.type
_entity.pdbx_description
1 polymer ?
#
loop_
_entity_poly.entity_id
_entity_poly.type
_entity_poly.pdbx_seq_one_letter_code
_entity_poly.pdbx_strand_id
1 'polypeptide(L)'
;MPPKAQEFREKLASRILVCDGAMGTMLYSKGIFINRCFDELNLSAPDLVRQVHQEYLQAGSEILETNTFGANAYSLAKHGFAEKLADINRAGVKLAREVGGEKVFIAGSVGPLGARIEPLGRISFEEARAAFRRQIEVLLESGVDLVILETFYDLNELREAILAAREAGGAELPVVAQVNLDDDGAMFNGTLPEVFTPQIDEWGADVIGCNCSSGPKIMLDVIEQMLQLTRKPVSAQPNAGLPANVEGRNIYLCSPEYMAQYARRFIWAGVKIVGGCCGTTPEHIKAIKSEVRSLQPSQARLSVTVHSPHAHAKALAPVPLAERSQLGCKIAAGKFVVFVEILPPRGVDASKEVAGSELCRRHGIDAINVPDGPRASARMSAQVTVKLIQEQAGIEGVLHFCCRDRNILSIQSELLGAHALGIRNLICITGDPPRMGTYPDATAVFD
;
A
#
# COMPACT_ATOMS: atom_id res chain seq x y z
N MET A 1 14.29 -15.93 23.65
CA MET A 1 15.05 -15.56 22.43
C MET A 1 15.51 -16.83 21.71
N PRO A 2 15.03 -17.13 20.48
CA PRO A 2 15.77 -18.03 19.59
C PRO A 2 17.18 -17.43 19.35
N PRO A 3 18.27 -18.22 19.40
CA PRO A 3 19.64 -17.70 19.29
C PRO A 3 19.89 -16.81 18.06
N LYS A 4 19.24 -17.12 16.93
CA LYS A 4 19.38 -16.39 15.66
C LYS A 4 18.75 -14.99 15.67
N ALA A 5 17.62 -14.81 16.36
CA ALA A 5 16.97 -13.50 16.47
C ALA A 5 17.85 -12.49 17.23
N GLN A 6 18.53 -12.95 18.28
CA GLN A 6 19.48 -12.12 19.02
C GLN A 6 20.73 -11.83 18.17
N GLU A 7 21.29 -12.85 17.49
CA GLU A 7 22.42 -12.69 16.58
C GLU A 7 22.12 -11.64 15.49
N PHE A 8 20.89 -11.64 14.95
CA PHE A 8 20.44 -10.66 13.97
C PHE A 8 20.51 -9.23 14.53
N ARG A 9 19.95 -8.97 15.71
CA ARG A 9 19.96 -7.63 16.34
C ARG A 9 21.38 -7.16 16.63
N GLU A 10 22.25 -8.05 17.12
CA GLU A 10 23.66 -7.73 17.41
C GLU A 10 24.45 -7.38 16.14
N LYS A 11 24.24 -8.13 15.04
CA LYS A 11 24.85 -7.81 13.75
C LYS A 11 24.32 -6.51 13.17
N LEU A 12 23.02 -6.26 13.28
CA LEU A 12 22.40 -5.03 12.78
C LEU A 12 22.91 -3.78 13.51
N ALA A 13 23.16 -3.90 14.82
CA ALA A 13 23.75 -2.82 15.60
C ALA A 13 25.20 -2.51 15.17
N SER A 14 25.99 -3.55 14.89
CA SER A 14 27.43 -3.43 14.62
C SER A 14 27.79 -3.14 13.15
N ARG A 15 26.97 -3.58 12.19
CA ARG A 15 27.29 -3.47 10.76
C ARG A 15 26.06 -3.39 9.86
N ILE A 16 26.29 -3.17 8.56
CA ILE A 16 25.26 -3.23 7.51
C ILE A 16 25.13 -4.68 7.04
N LEU A 17 23.89 -5.13 6.87
CA LEU A 17 23.53 -6.43 6.30
C LEU A 17 23.05 -6.26 4.85
N VAL A 18 23.30 -7.28 4.03
CA VAL A 18 22.86 -7.32 2.63
C VAL A 18 21.69 -8.31 2.50
N CYS A 19 20.52 -7.81 2.10
CA CYS A 19 19.39 -8.63 1.69
C CYS A 19 19.56 -9.09 0.24
N ASP A 20 18.82 -10.11 -0.18
CA ASP A 20 18.78 -10.56 -1.56
C ASP A 20 18.01 -9.61 -2.48
N GLY A 21 17.78 -10.07 -3.71
CA GLY A 21 17.09 -9.35 -4.75
C GLY A 21 15.77 -10.01 -5.13
N ALA A 22 15.22 -9.68 -6.29
CA ALA A 22 13.89 -10.16 -6.67
C ALA A 22 13.83 -11.67 -6.93
N MET A 23 13.05 -12.39 -6.13
CA MET A 23 12.63 -13.77 -6.40
C MET A 23 11.78 -13.84 -7.67
N GLY A 24 10.73 -13.03 -7.77
CA GLY A 24 9.79 -13.06 -8.91
C GLY A 24 10.44 -12.73 -10.26
N THR A 25 11.39 -11.78 -10.30
CA THR A 25 12.14 -11.46 -11.52
C THR A 25 13.00 -12.63 -11.98
N MET A 26 13.68 -13.31 -11.04
CA MET A 26 14.53 -14.45 -11.36
C MET A 26 13.70 -15.65 -11.86
N LEU A 27 12.55 -15.92 -11.24
CA LEU A 27 11.62 -16.96 -11.71
C LEU A 27 11.07 -16.64 -13.10
N TYR A 28 10.74 -15.37 -13.36
CA TYR A 28 10.31 -14.92 -14.68
C TYR A 28 11.40 -15.10 -15.75
N SER A 29 12.65 -14.73 -15.45
CA SER A 29 13.77 -14.94 -16.38
C SER A 29 14.04 -16.42 -16.70
N LYS A 30 13.62 -17.32 -15.80
CA LYS A 30 13.72 -18.77 -15.98
C LYS A 30 12.46 -19.40 -16.61
N GLY A 31 11.57 -18.58 -17.17
CA GLY A 31 10.43 -19.02 -17.99
C GLY A 31 9.11 -19.16 -17.26
N ILE A 32 8.99 -18.71 -16.00
CA ILE A 32 7.69 -18.71 -15.29
C ILE A 32 6.98 -17.37 -15.50
N PHE A 33 5.88 -17.39 -16.23
CA PHE A 33 5.10 -16.18 -16.49
C PHE A 33 4.27 -15.73 -15.28
N ILE A 34 3.98 -14.43 -15.22
CA ILE A 34 3.27 -13.73 -14.12
C ILE A 34 1.83 -14.20 -13.88
N ASN A 35 1.27 -15.01 -14.78
CA ASN A 35 -0.05 -15.61 -14.62
C ASN A 35 -0.06 -16.84 -13.69
N ARG A 36 1.12 -17.33 -13.29
CA ARG A 36 1.26 -18.38 -12.28
C ARG A 36 1.48 -17.79 -10.89
N CYS A 37 1.06 -18.53 -9.86
CA CYS A 37 1.41 -18.24 -8.47
C CYS A 37 2.87 -18.63 -8.24
N PHE A 38 3.74 -17.65 -7.99
CA PHE A 38 5.15 -17.89 -7.74
C PHE A 38 5.39 -18.59 -6.40
N ASP A 39 4.59 -18.29 -5.37
CA ASP A 39 4.68 -18.95 -4.07
C ASP A 39 4.47 -20.47 -4.20
N GLU A 40 3.51 -20.90 -5.03
CA GLU A 40 3.21 -22.32 -5.25
C GLU A 40 4.38 -23.10 -5.87
N LEU A 41 5.33 -22.42 -6.51
CA LEU A 41 6.54 -23.07 -7.04
C LEU A 41 7.41 -23.71 -5.97
N ASN A 42 7.23 -23.34 -4.69
CA ASN A 42 7.83 -24.06 -3.57
C ASN A 42 7.46 -25.55 -3.57
N LEU A 43 6.30 -25.90 -4.11
CA LEU A 43 5.81 -27.27 -4.22
C LEU A 43 6.01 -27.85 -5.62
N SER A 44 5.64 -27.09 -6.66
CA SER A 44 5.64 -27.63 -8.03
C SER A 44 7.00 -27.56 -8.75
N ALA A 45 7.87 -26.61 -8.37
CA ALA A 45 9.19 -26.43 -8.96
C ALA A 45 10.26 -26.05 -7.90
N PRO A 46 10.44 -26.85 -6.82
CA PRO A 46 11.32 -26.51 -5.70
C PRO A 46 12.78 -26.30 -6.11
N ASP A 47 13.26 -27.02 -7.13
CA ASP A 47 14.63 -26.90 -7.62
C ASP A 47 14.89 -25.52 -8.23
N LEU A 48 13.88 -24.92 -8.88
CA LEU A 48 13.99 -23.59 -9.46
C LEU A 48 14.13 -22.52 -8.38
N VAL A 49 13.30 -22.61 -7.33
CA VAL A 49 13.35 -21.71 -6.17
C VAL A 49 14.68 -21.87 -5.43
N ARG A 50 15.13 -23.12 -5.23
CA ARG A 50 16.43 -23.42 -4.62
C ARG A 50 17.58 -22.80 -5.41
N GLN A 51 17.53 -22.89 -6.74
CA GLN A 51 18.53 -22.28 -7.62
C GLN A 51 18.58 -20.76 -7.42
N VAL A 52 17.44 -20.07 -7.35
CA VAL A 52 17.40 -18.62 -7.13
C VAL A 52 18.02 -18.23 -5.78
N HIS A 53 17.67 -18.92 -4.70
CA HIS A 53 18.32 -18.69 -3.40
C HIS A 53 19.83 -18.93 -3.47
N GLN A 54 20.27 -19.97 -4.19
CA GLN A 54 21.68 -20.30 -4.32
C GLN A 54 22.44 -19.23 -5.09
N GLU A 55 21.85 -18.67 -6.13
CA GLU A 55 22.42 -17.56 -6.91
C GLU A 55 22.60 -16.30 -6.04
N TYR A 56 21.61 -15.94 -5.22
CA TYR A 56 21.74 -14.81 -4.28
C TYR A 56 22.72 -15.07 -3.12
N LEU A 57 22.75 -16.28 -2.58
CA LEU A 57 23.74 -16.67 -1.57
C LEU A 57 25.17 -16.54 -2.13
N GLN A 58 25.40 -16.96 -3.38
CA GLN A 58 26.69 -16.82 -4.05
C GLN A 58 27.05 -15.37 -4.36
N ALA A 59 26.06 -14.51 -4.64
CA ALA A 59 26.26 -13.08 -4.79
C ALA A 59 26.68 -12.38 -3.49
N GLY A 60 26.41 -13.01 -2.34
CA GLY A 60 26.86 -12.56 -1.03
C GLY A 60 25.75 -11.97 -0.14
N SER A 61 24.49 -12.33 -0.42
CA SER A 61 23.37 -12.07 0.49
C SER A 61 23.63 -12.67 1.87
N GLU A 62 23.21 -11.93 2.90
CA GLU A 62 23.29 -12.31 4.31
C GLU A 62 21.90 -12.51 4.93
N ILE A 63 20.88 -12.03 4.25
CA ILE A 63 19.46 -12.30 4.51
C ILE A 63 18.90 -12.85 3.19
N LEU A 64 18.21 -13.99 3.26
CA LEU A 64 17.45 -14.56 2.15
C LEU A 64 15.97 -14.49 2.49
N GLU A 65 15.19 -13.87 1.61
CA GLU A 65 13.74 -13.81 1.72
C GLU A 65 13.14 -15.12 1.22
N THR A 66 12.22 -15.72 1.97
CA THR A 66 11.51 -16.91 1.52
C THR A 66 10.62 -16.59 0.33
N ASN A 67 10.41 -17.54 -0.59
CA ASN A 67 9.44 -17.38 -1.69
C ASN A 67 8.00 -17.52 -1.18
N THR A 68 7.55 -16.58 -0.34
CA THR A 68 6.26 -16.62 0.36
C THR A 68 5.52 -15.28 0.39
N PHE A 69 5.96 -14.30 -0.41
CA PHE A 69 5.38 -12.96 -0.48
C PHE A 69 3.84 -12.98 -0.55
N GLY A 70 3.27 -13.77 -1.46
CA GLY A 70 1.82 -13.89 -1.66
C GLY A 70 1.19 -15.10 -0.99
N ALA A 71 1.91 -15.82 -0.13
CA ALA A 71 1.48 -17.09 0.46
C ALA A 71 0.47 -16.92 1.62
N ASN A 72 -0.44 -15.95 1.52
CA ASN A 72 -1.57 -15.75 2.43
C ASN A 72 -2.89 -16.27 1.84
N ALA A 73 -3.92 -16.41 2.68
CA ALA A 73 -5.18 -17.04 2.29
C ALA A 73 -5.87 -16.33 1.11
N TYR A 74 -5.86 -14.99 1.09
CA TYR A 74 -6.55 -14.21 0.07
C TYR A 74 -5.82 -14.21 -1.28
N SER A 75 -4.49 -14.05 -1.27
CA SER A 75 -3.68 -14.10 -2.48
C SER A 75 -3.66 -15.50 -3.10
N LEU A 76 -3.52 -16.55 -2.29
CA LEU A 76 -3.56 -17.94 -2.76
C LEU A 76 -4.96 -18.34 -3.27
N ALA A 77 -6.04 -17.80 -2.70
CA ALA A 77 -7.40 -18.09 -3.16
C ALA A 77 -7.63 -17.71 -4.62
N LYS A 78 -7.01 -16.63 -5.12
CA LYS A 78 -7.09 -16.22 -6.53
C LYS A 78 -6.55 -17.26 -7.50
N HIS A 79 -5.69 -18.15 -7.01
CA HIS A 79 -5.07 -19.24 -7.77
C HIS A 79 -5.61 -20.63 -7.39
N GLY A 80 -6.61 -20.71 -6.50
CA GLY A 80 -7.16 -21.98 -6.01
C GLY A 80 -6.27 -22.74 -5.03
N PHE A 81 -5.33 -22.05 -4.36
CA PHE A 81 -4.35 -22.66 -3.45
C PHE A 81 -4.54 -22.28 -1.97
N ALA A 82 -5.67 -21.70 -1.57
CA ALA A 82 -5.91 -21.26 -0.19
C ALA A 82 -5.68 -22.39 0.84
N GLU A 83 -6.14 -23.60 0.54
CA GLU A 83 -5.95 -24.78 1.41
C GLU A 83 -4.50 -25.26 1.50
N LYS A 84 -3.63 -24.84 0.57
CA LYS A 84 -2.20 -25.17 0.55
C LYS A 84 -1.32 -24.13 1.25
N LEU A 85 -1.91 -23.12 1.91
CA LEU A 85 -1.18 -22.05 2.59
C LEU A 85 -0.05 -22.59 3.45
N ALA A 86 -0.35 -23.57 4.31
CA ALA A 86 0.62 -24.06 5.27
C ALA A 86 1.76 -24.85 4.59
N ASP A 87 1.44 -25.63 3.55
CA ASP A 87 2.43 -26.43 2.81
C ASP A 87 3.34 -25.55 1.96
N ILE A 88 2.79 -24.52 1.32
CA ILE A 88 3.54 -23.56 0.50
C ILE A 88 4.53 -22.78 1.37
N ASN A 89 4.10 -22.25 2.52
CA ASN A 89 4.97 -21.52 3.44
C ASN A 89 6.06 -22.43 4.03
N ARG A 90 5.70 -23.63 4.53
CA ARG A 90 6.68 -24.61 5.03
C ARG A 90 7.74 -24.95 4.00
N ALA A 91 7.32 -25.20 2.76
CA ALA A 91 8.23 -25.52 1.67
C ALA A 91 9.15 -24.33 1.34
N GLY A 92 8.62 -23.10 1.30
CA GLY A 92 9.43 -21.89 1.07
C GLY A 92 10.53 -21.69 2.10
N VAL A 93 10.19 -21.84 3.39
CA VAL A 93 11.18 -21.76 4.49
C VAL A 93 12.21 -22.87 4.39
N LYS A 94 11.77 -24.11 4.12
CA LYS A 94 12.65 -25.27 3.95
C LYS A 94 13.66 -25.05 2.83
N LEU A 95 13.24 -24.56 1.66
CA LEU A 95 14.13 -24.34 0.52
C LEU A 95 15.18 -23.26 0.79
N ALA A 96 14.76 -22.15 1.40
CA ALA A 96 15.69 -21.09 1.80
C ALA A 96 16.69 -21.58 2.86
N ARG A 97 16.23 -22.37 3.85
CA ARG A 97 17.08 -22.96 4.89
C ARG A 97 18.04 -24.02 4.36
N GLU A 98 17.63 -24.87 3.41
CA GLU A 98 18.50 -25.86 2.76
C GLU A 98 19.70 -25.19 2.08
N VAL A 99 19.48 -24.01 1.49
CA VAL A 99 20.53 -23.25 0.79
C VAL A 99 21.37 -22.42 1.75
N GLY A 100 20.72 -21.63 2.60
CA GLY A 100 21.39 -20.69 3.50
C GLY A 100 22.07 -21.36 4.69
N GLY A 101 21.54 -22.49 5.15
CA GLY A 101 21.95 -23.17 6.38
C GLY A 101 21.94 -22.22 7.57
N GLU A 102 23.04 -22.25 8.34
CA GLU A 102 23.27 -21.35 9.49
C GLU A 102 24.10 -20.10 9.14
N LYS A 103 24.50 -19.94 7.86
CA LYS A 103 25.45 -18.90 7.42
C LYS A 103 24.78 -17.54 7.23
N VAL A 104 23.48 -17.54 6.91
CA VAL A 104 22.67 -16.37 6.60
C VAL A 104 21.38 -16.41 7.43
N PHE A 105 20.67 -15.29 7.48
CA PHE A 105 19.36 -15.22 8.09
C PHE A 105 18.28 -15.55 7.06
N ILE A 106 17.28 -16.33 7.46
CA ILE A 106 16.10 -16.63 6.64
C ILE A 106 14.95 -15.74 7.08
N ALA A 107 14.55 -14.81 6.22
CA ALA A 107 13.45 -13.89 6.46
C ALA A 107 12.16 -14.44 5.85
N GLY A 108 11.13 -14.63 6.68
CA GLY A 108 9.79 -14.93 6.22
C GLY A 108 9.21 -13.72 5.47
N SER A 109 9.16 -13.78 4.14
CA SER A 109 8.55 -12.74 3.31
C SER A 109 7.02 -12.80 3.40
N VAL A 110 6.42 -11.67 3.76
CA VAL A 110 4.97 -11.48 3.88
C VAL A 110 4.60 -10.18 3.17
N GLY A 111 3.93 -10.30 2.03
CA GLY A 111 3.37 -9.18 1.29
C GLY A 111 1.90 -8.91 1.66
N PRO A 112 1.28 -7.90 1.02
CA PRO A 112 -0.13 -7.59 1.21
C PRO A 112 -1.06 -8.76 0.91
N LEU A 113 -2.29 -8.72 1.43
CA LEU A 113 -3.32 -9.75 1.19
C LEU A 113 -3.74 -9.82 -0.28
N GLY A 114 -3.45 -8.77 -1.04
CA GLY A 114 -3.88 -8.62 -2.43
C GLY A 114 -5.38 -8.30 -2.53
N ALA A 115 -6.02 -7.92 -1.43
CA ALA A 115 -7.40 -7.49 -1.37
C ALA A 115 -7.49 -6.26 -0.48
N ARG A 116 -8.38 -5.33 -0.81
CA ARG A 116 -8.59 -4.12 -0.01
C ARG A 116 -9.21 -4.49 1.34
N ILE A 117 -8.73 -3.84 2.39
CA ILE A 117 -9.28 -3.92 3.73
C ILE A 117 -10.12 -2.68 4.05
N GLU A 118 -10.86 -2.68 5.16
CA GLU A 118 -11.60 -1.52 5.64
C GLU A 118 -10.71 -0.26 5.75
N PRO A 119 -11.24 0.94 5.45
CA PRO A 119 -12.63 1.23 5.06
C PRO A 119 -12.91 1.06 3.55
N LEU A 120 -11.89 0.79 2.73
CA LEU A 120 -11.99 0.77 1.26
C LEU A 120 -12.33 -0.60 0.68
N GLY A 121 -12.33 -1.64 1.51
CA GLY A 121 -12.62 -3.00 1.11
C GLY A 121 -13.45 -3.73 2.14
N ARG A 122 -13.81 -4.96 1.77
CA ARG A 122 -14.74 -5.84 2.49
C ARG A 122 -14.10 -6.68 3.59
N ILE A 123 -12.78 -6.66 3.70
CA ILE A 123 -12.03 -7.41 4.72
C ILE A 123 -11.85 -6.48 5.91
N SER A 124 -12.38 -6.86 7.06
CA SER A 124 -12.21 -6.11 8.30
C SER A 124 -10.76 -6.14 8.79
N PHE A 125 -10.39 -5.19 9.66
CA PHE A 125 -9.07 -5.19 10.29
C PHE A 125 -8.77 -6.50 11.04
N GLU A 126 -9.77 -7.08 11.71
CA GLU A 126 -9.64 -8.34 12.44
C GLU A 126 -9.38 -9.52 11.49
N GLU A 127 -10.13 -9.62 10.38
CA GLU A 127 -9.92 -10.65 9.37
C GLU A 127 -8.54 -10.53 8.70
N ALA A 128 -8.12 -9.30 8.40
CA ALA A 128 -6.80 -9.04 7.83
C ALA A 128 -5.69 -9.49 8.79
N ARG A 129 -5.79 -9.10 10.06
CA ARG A 129 -4.83 -9.53 11.10
C ARG A 129 -4.80 -11.05 11.25
N ALA A 130 -5.96 -11.70 11.28
CA ALA A 130 -6.04 -13.15 11.40
C ALA A 130 -5.38 -13.87 10.21
N ALA A 131 -5.53 -13.33 9.00
CA ALA A 131 -4.90 -13.88 7.81
C ALA A 131 -3.37 -13.75 7.82
N PHE A 132 -2.83 -12.58 8.21
CA PHE A 132 -1.40 -12.40 8.40
C PHE A 132 -0.86 -13.30 9.50
N ARG A 133 -1.56 -13.37 10.65
CA ARG A 133 -1.15 -14.18 11.79
C ARG A 133 -1.02 -15.64 11.39
N ARG A 134 -2.00 -16.19 10.66
CA ARG A 134 -1.96 -17.57 10.17
C ARG A 134 -0.75 -17.86 9.28
N GLN A 135 -0.38 -16.94 8.39
CA GLN A 135 0.82 -17.11 7.56
C GLN A 135 2.09 -17.06 8.42
N ILE A 136 2.20 -16.06 9.30
CA ILE A 136 3.37 -15.83 10.15
C ILE A 136 3.59 -17.01 11.12
N GLU A 137 2.54 -17.54 11.74
CA GLU A 137 2.62 -18.72 12.60
C GLU A 137 3.26 -19.91 11.87
N VAL A 138 2.85 -20.19 10.64
CA VAL A 138 3.45 -21.27 9.85
C VAL A 138 4.93 -20.98 9.53
N LEU A 139 5.27 -19.74 9.20
CA LEU A 139 6.66 -19.34 8.94
C LEU A 139 7.53 -19.55 10.19
N LEU A 140 7.04 -19.15 11.37
CA LEU A 140 7.72 -19.32 12.65
C LEU A 140 7.90 -20.79 13.02
N GLU A 141 6.84 -21.60 12.90
CA GLU A 141 6.89 -23.05 13.12
C GLU A 141 7.90 -23.74 12.20
N SER A 142 8.10 -23.19 10.99
CA SER A 142 9.05 -23.71 10.00
C SER A 142 10.50 -23.26 10.25
N GLY A 143 10.72 -22.33 11.19
CA GLY A 143 12.05 -21.89 11.63
C GLY A 143 12.65 -20.74 10.83
N VAL A 144 11.87 -19.71 10.48
CA VAL A 144 12.44 -18.42 10.04
C VAL A 144 13.16 -17.70 11.19
N ASP A 145 14.16 -16.89 10.87
CA ASP A 145 14.95 -16.13 11.84
C ASP A 145 14.33 -14.74 12.14
N LEU A 146 13.57 -14.22 11.18
CA LEU A 146 12.86 -12.94 11.22
C LEU A 146 11.68 -12.96 10.24
N VAL A 147 10.81 -11.97 10.32
CA VAL A 147 9.76 -11.71 9.32
C VAL A 147 10.03 -10.35 8.66
N ILE A 148 9.86 -10.31 7.35
CA ILE A 148 9.88 -9.08 6.56
C ILE A 148 8.49 -8.85 5.97
N LEU A 149 7.85 -7.77 6.43
CA LEU A 149 6.58 -7.28 5.95
C LEU A 149 6.89 -6.28 4.83
N GLU A 150 6.73 -6.69 3.58
CA GLU A 150 7.24 -5.94 2.43
C GLU A 150 6.16 -5.51 1.45
N THR A 151 6.41 -4.41 0.74
CA THR A 151 5.56 -3.89 -0.34
C THR A 151 4.14 -3.50 0.10
N PHE A 152 3.96 -2.95 1.30
CA PHE A 152 2.64 -2.47 1.74
C PHE A 152 2.27 -1.13 1.11
N TYR A 153 1.06 -1.07 0.56
CA TYR A 153 0.48 0.11 -0.11
C TYR A 153 -0.49 0.88 0.78
N ASP A 154 -1.08 0.19 1.76
CA ASP A 154 -1.99 0.76 2.75
C ASP A 154 -1.36 0.61 4.14
N LEU A 155 -1.28 1.74 4.83
CA LEU A 155 -0.67 1.78 6.16
C LEU A 155 -1.52 1.05 7.22
N ASN A 156 -2.85 1.02 7.07
CA ASN A 156 -3.70 0.22 7.96
C ASN A 156 -3.43 -1.27 7.78
N GLU A 157 -3.18 -1.72 6.55
CA GLU A 157 -2.88 -3.12 6.27
C GLU A 157 -1.52 -3.51 6.88
N LEU A 158 -0.51 -2.63 6.76
CA LEU A 158 0.77 -2.82 7.41
C LEU A 158 0.65 -2.86 8.94
N ARG A 159 -0.19 -2.00 9.53
CA ARG A 159 -0.48 -2.04 10.97
C ARG A 159 -0.97 -3.42 11.39
N GLU A 160 -1.98 -3.95 10.71
CA GLU A 160 -2.53 -5.27 11.05
C GLU A 160 -1.49 -6.40 10.84
N ALA A 161 -0.62 -6.30 9.84
CA ALA A 161 0.48 -7.26 9.65
C ALA A 161 1.53 -7.20 10.77
N ILE A 162 1.90 -6.00 11.25
CA ILE A 162 2.83 -5.83 12.38
C ILE A 162 2.21 -6.38 13.66
N LEU A 163 0.94 -6.06 13.92
CA LEU A 163 0.23 -6.58 15.10
C LEU A 163 0.11 -8.11 15.05
N ALA A 164 -0.19 -8.69 13.88
CA ALA A 164 -0.19 -10.13 13.69
C ALA A 164 1.19 -10.77 13.97
N ALA A 165 2.28 -10.14 13.51
CA ALA A 165 3.64 -10.61 13.79
C ALA A 165 3.95 -10.59 15.29
N ARG A 166 3.49 -9.56 16.00
CA ARG A 166 3.65 -9.42 17.45
C ARG A 166 2.80 -10.42 18.23
N GLU A 167 1.58 -10.70 17.78
CA GLU A 167 0.72 -11.74 18.36
C GLU A 167 1.32 -13.15 18.18
N ALA A 168 1.90 -13.44 17.01
CA ALA A 168 2.47 -14.76 16.71
C ALA A 168 3.84 -15.00 17.35
N GLY A 169 4.74 -14.00 17.30
CA GLY A 169 6.16 -14.17 17.68
C GLY A 169 6.60 -13.35 18.89
N GLY A 170 5.72 -12.52 19.47
CA GLY A 170 6.05 -11.64 20.58
C GLY A 170 7.10 -10.57 20.24
N ALA A 171 7.74 -10.02 21.27
CA ALA A 171 8.85 -9.06 21.13
C ALA A 171 10.16 -9.74 20.66
N GLU A 172 10.22 -11.06 20.74
CA GLU A 172 11.43 -11.84 20.47
C GLU A 172 11.69 -11.94 18.96
N LEU A 173 10.63 -12.04 18.16
CA LEU A 173 10.67 -12.07 16.70
C LEU A 173 11.15 -10.72 16.14
N PRO A 174 12.26 -10.67 15.39
CA PRO A 174 12.63 -9.47 14.66
C PRO A 174 11.64 -9.22 13.51
N VAL A 175 11.10 -8.01 13.44
CA VAL A 175 10.18 -7.60 12.37
C VAL A 175 10.78 -6.44 11.58
N VAL A 176 10.98 -6.67 10.29
CA VAL A 176 11.29 -5.63 9.31
C VAL A 176 9.99 -5.21 8.64
N ALA A 177 9.63 -3.93 8.70
CA ALA A 177 8.41 -3.40 8.10
C ALA A 177 8.74 -2.38 7.00
N GLN A 178 8.21 -2.60 5.81
CA GLN A 178 8.51 -1.79 4.63
C GLN A 178 7.24 -1.33 3.92
N VAL A 179 7.28 -0.09 3.44
CA VAL A 179 6.24 0.51 2.60
C VAL A 179 6.73 0.63 1.16
N ASN A 180 5.78 0.58 0.22
CA ASN A 180 6.05 0.93 -1.18
C ASN A 180 5.67 2.39 -1.45
N LEU A 181 6.56 3.09 -2.15
CA LEU A 181 6.42 4.49 -2.53
C LEU A 181 6.05 4.66 -4.02
N ASP A 182 5.35 5.75 -4.30
CA ASP A 182 5.11 6.26 -5.64
C ASP A 182 6.27 7.17 -6.13
N ASP A 183 6.06 7.80 -7.29
CA ASP A 183 7.05 8.70 -7.92
C ASP A 183 7.31 9.99 -7.12
N ASP A 184 6.38 10.39 -6.26
CA ASP A 184 6.45 11.60 -5.43
C ASP A 184 7.04 11.31 -4.04
N GLY A 185 7.39 10.05 -3.74
CA GLY A 185 7.94 9.63 -2.45
C GLY A 185 6.89 9.48 -1.35
N ALA A 186 5.61 9.38 -1.72
CA ALA A 186 4.51 9.05 -0.82
C ALA A 186 4.09 7.58 -0.99
N MET A 187 3.35 7.03 -0.04
CA MET A 187 2.61 5.77 -0.29
C MET A 187 1.50 6.02 -1.31
N PHE A 188 1.02 4.98 -1.98
CA PHE A 188 -0.01 5.08 -3.05
C PHE A 188 -1.34 5.72 -2.62
N ASN A 189 -1.64 5.77 -1.32
CA ASN A 189 -2.78 6.46 -0.75
C ASN A 189 -2.49 7.93 -0.37
N GLY A 190 -1.31 8.46 -0.72
CA GLY A 190 -0.82 9.79 -0.40
C GLY A 190 -0.16 9.94 0.97
N THR A 191 0.06 8.86 1.73
CA THR A 191 0.69 8.95 3.06
C THR A 191 2.18 9.28 2.95
N LEU A 192 2.60 10.36 3.61
CA LEU A 192 3.97 10.87 3.58
C LEU A 192 4.90 10.17 4.61
N PRO A 193 6.24 10.25 4.42
CA PRO A 193 7.22 9.70 5.36
C PRO A 193 7.08 10.21 6.79
N GLU A 194 6.68 11.47 6.98
CA GLU A 194 6.46 12.05 8.32
C GLU A 194 5.28 11.41 9.06
N VAL A 195 4.38 10.77 8.33
CA VAL A 195 3.21 10.09 8.88
C VAL A 195 3.50 8.61 9.11
N PHE A 196 3.96 7.88 8.09
CA PHE A 196 4.13 6.43 8.23
C PHE A 196 5.33 6.06 9.12
N THR A 197 6.41 6.84 9.15
CA THR A 197 7.63 6.45 9.89
C THR A 197 7.39 6.38 11.39
N PRO A 198 6.83 7.42 12.06
CA PRO A 198 6.56 7.36 13.50
C PRO A 198 5.50 6.31 13.85
N GLN A 199 4.52 6.10 12.98
CA GLN A 199 3.47 5.11 13.20
C GLN A 199 3.99 3.68 13.17
N ILE A 200 4.81 3.32 12.18
CA ILE A 200 5.45 1.99 12.10
C ILE A 200 6.40 1.79 13.30
N ASP A 201 7.09 2.86 13.74
CA ASP A 201 7.91 2.83 14.95
C ASP A 201 7.07 2.47 16.19
N GLU A 202 5.94 3.16 16.40
CA GLU A 202 5.03 2.95 17.52
C GLU A 202 4.41 1.54 17.52
N TRP A 203 4.06 1.00 16.35
CA TRP A 203 3.47 -0.35 16.23
C TRP A 203 4.46 -1.47 16.52
N GLY A 204 5.74 -1.13 16.71
CA GLY A 204 6.71 -2.03 17.27
C GLY A 204 7.49 -2.83 16.24
N ALA A 205 7.66 -2.38 14.99
CA ALA A 205 8.66 -2.96 14.09
C ALA A 205 10.08 -2.76 14.65
N ASP A 206 11.01 -3.70 14.43
CA ASP A 206 12.42 -3.56 14.83
C ASP A 206 13.23 -2.75 13.80
N VAL A 207 12.85 -2.86 12.52
CA VAL A 207 13.47 -2.15 11.39
C VAL A 207 12.36 -1.56 10.52
N ILE A 208 12.51 -0.30 10.11
CA ILE A 208 11.56 0.42 9.26
C ILE A 208 12.22 0.66 7.91
N GLY A 209 11.52 0.58 6.79
CA GLY A 209 12.14 0.88 5.51
C GLY A 209 11.21 1.04 4.35
N CYS A 210 11.82 1.04 3.17
CA CYS A 210 11.11 1.08 1.91
C CYS A 210 11.70 0.02 0.99
N ASN A 211 10.82 -0.61 0.22
CA ASN A 211 11.19 -1.51 -0.85
C ASN A 211 10.35 -1.20 -2.10
N CYS A 212 10.77 -1.75 -3.23
CA CYS A 212 10.12 -1.54 -4.52
C CYS A 212 10.29 -0.09 -5.05
N SER A 213 9.21 0.54 -5.51
CA SER A 213 9.14 1.92 -6.04
C SER A 213 9.87 2.14 -7.37
N SER A 214 9.83 3.37 -7.88
CA SER A 214 10.33 3.67 -9.24
C SER A 214 11.85 3.62 -9.40
N GLY A 215 12.59 3.54 -8.29
CA GLY A 215 14.03 3.32 -8.29
C GLY A 215 14.75 3.88 -7.07
N PRO A 216 16.09 3.78 -7.05
CA PRO A 216 16.89 4.08 -5.85
C PRO A 216 17.00 5.57 -5.52
N LYS A 217 16.72 6.48 -6.45
CA LYS A 217 16.82 7.93 -6.20
C LYS A 217 15.72 8.42 -5.26
N ILE A 218 14.46 8.21 -5.65
CA ILE A 218 13.29 8.63 -4.85
C ILE A 218 13.34 7.97 -3.47
N MET A 219 13.72 6.69 -3.43
CA MET A 219 13.89 5.98 -2.16
C MET A 219 14.98 6.62 -1.28
N LEU A 220 16.10 7.10 -1.83
CA LEU A 220 17.12 7.80 -1.04
C LEU A 220 16.58 9.09 -0.42
N ASP A 221 15.85 9.89 -1.20
CA ASP A 221 15.26 11.15 -0.74
C ASP A 221 14.28 10.90 0.43
N VAL A 222 13.52 9.79 0.38
CA VAL A 222 12.60 9.39 1.47
C VAL A 222 13.36 8.82 2.67
N ILE A 223 14.36 7.97 2.46
CA ILE A 223 15.17 7.37 3.53
C ILE A 223 15.88 8.44 4.36
N GLU A 224 16.40 9.50 3.73
CA GLU A 224 17.01 10.63 4.43
C GLU A 224 16.02 11.34 5.37
N GLN A 225 14.75 11.45 4.98
CA GLN A 225 13.68 11.98 5.83
C GLN A 225 13.36 11.02 6.97
N MET A 226 13.19 9.72 6.67
CA MET A 226 12.90 8.69 7.68
C MET A 226 13.95 8.66 8.79
N LEU A 227 15.22 8.78 8.44
CA LEU A 227 16.34 8.79 9.40
C LEU A 227 16.32 9.98 10.38
N GLN A 228 15.58 11.05 10.09
CA GLN A 228 15.34 12.14 11.05
C GLN A 228 14.16 11.86 12.00
N LEU A 229 13.30 10.91 11.64
CA LEU A 229 12.02 10.65 12.31
C LEU A 229 12.06 9.43 13.22
N THR A 230 13.00 8.50 13.01
CA THR A 230 13.18 7.31 13.85
C THR A 230 14.63 7.12 14.30
N ARG A 231 14.80 6.46 15.45
CA ARG A 231 16.11 5.97 15.92
C ARG A 231 16.34 4.50 15.58
N LYS A 232 15.33 3.82 15.05
CA LYS A 232 15.42 2.41 14.67
C LYS A 232 16.30 2.25 13.42
N PRO A 233 16.94 1.09 13.24
CA PRO A 233 17.58 0.74 11.99
C PRO A 233 16.64 0.93 10.81
N VAL A 234 17.18 1.44 9.70
CA VAL A 234 16.43 1.64 8.46
C VAL A 234 16.87 0.64 7.39
N SER A 235 15.93 0.14 6.57
CA SER A 235 16.19 -0.73 5.41
C SER A 235 15.83 -0.06 4.09
N ALA A 236 16.57 -0.38 3.02
CA ALA A 236 16.31 0.10 1.66
C ALA A 236 16.52 -1.00 0.62
N GLN A 237 15.47 -1.35 -0.13
CA GLN A 237 15.48 -2.38 -1.17
C GLN A 237 14.77 -1.89 -2.46
N PRO A 238 15.40 -0.98 -3.23
CA PRO A 238 14.79 -0.38 -4.40
C PRO A 238 14.66 -1.34 -5.59
N ASN A 239 13.74 -1.03 -6.50
CA ASN A 239 13.69 -1.66 -7.82
C ASN A 239 14.89 -1.27 -8.68
N ALA A 240 15.24 -2.12 -9.63
CA ALA A 240 16.15 -1.81 -10.73
C ALA A 240 15.51 -0.90 -11.80
N GLY A 241 14.87 0.19 -11.35
CA GLY A 241 14.09 1.12 -12.16
C GLY A 241 12.66 0.65 -12.42
N LEU A 242 11.91 1.42 -13.21
CA LEU A 242 10.60 1.00 -13.70
C LEU A 242 10.76 -0.03 -14.84
N PRO A 243 9.86 -1.02 -14.94
CA PRO A 243 9.87 -1.95 -16.06
C PRO A 243 9.55 -1.21 -17.36
N ALA A 244 10.48 -1.25 -18.32
CA ALA A 244 10.25 -0.78 -19.67
C ALA A 244 9.76 -1.94 -20.55
N ASN A 245 8.70 -1.73 -21.33
CA ASN A 245 8.32 -2.70 -22.35
C ASN A 245 9.23 -2.53 -23.57
N VAL A 246 10.08 -3.51 -23.83
CA VAL A 246 10.96 -3.57 -25.00
C VAL A 246 10.57 -4.83 -25.78
N GLU A 247 9.98 -4.64 -26.95
CA GLU A 247 9.54 -5.72 -27.85
C GLU A 247 8.65 -6.78 -27.17
N GLY A 248 7.72 -6.34 -26.31
CA GLY A 248 6.79 -7.23 -25.60
C GLY A 248 7.36 -7.89 -24.35
N ARG A 249 8.61 -7.57 -23.96
CA ARG A 249 9.23 -8.01 -22.70
C ARG A 249 9.33 -6.85 -21.72
N ASN A 250 9.01 -7.09 -20.45
CA ASN A 250 9.24 -6.11 -19.40
C ASN A 250 10.69 -6.23 -18.92
N ILE A 251 11.51 -5.22 -19.21
CA ILE A 251 12.94 -5.17 -18.88
C ILE A 251 13.19 -4.06 -17.87
N TYR A 252 13.95 -4.35 -16.84
CA TYR A 252 14.46 -3.37 -15.89
C TYR A 252 15.80 -2.82 -16.40
N LEU A 253 15.91 -1.50 -16.53
CA LEU A 253 17.03 -0.85 -17.23
C LEU A 253 18.11 -0.31 -16.28
N CYS A 254 17.95 -0.43 -14.97
CA CYS A 254 18.99 -0.05 -14.02
C CYS A 254 20.13 -1.08 -14.04
N SER A 255 21.37 -0.60 -14.13
CA SER A 255 22.55 -1.46 -14.10
C SER A 255 23.01 -1.78 -12.67
N PRO A 256 23.73 -2.89 -12.45
CA PRO A 256 24.36 -3.21 -11.16
C PRO A 256 25.22 -2.07 -10.60
N GLU A 257 25.96 -1.36 -11.46
CA GLU A 257 26.84 -0.25 -11.07
C GLU A 257 26.04 0.96 -10.57
N TYR A 258 24.94 1.30 -11.25
CA TYR A 258 24.07 2.38 -10.80
C TYR A 258 23.42 2.03 -9.46
N MET A 259 22.95 0.79 -9.30
CA MET A 259 22.40 0.31 -8.04
C MET A 259 23.42 0.37 -6.89
N ALA A 260 24.67 -0.06 -7.15
CA ALA A 260 25.74 -0.03 -6.18
C ALA A 260 26.11 1.40 -5.74
N GLN A 261 26.12 2.37 -6.68
CA GLN A 261 26.33 3.78 -6.33
C GLN A 261 25.29 4.30 -5.33
N TYR A 262 24.02 3.90 -5.50
CA TYR A 262 22.97 4.27 -4.55
C TYR A 262 23.04 3.48 -3.26
N ALA A 263 23.40 2.18 -3.29
CA ALA A 263 23.70 1.40 -2.08
C ALA A 263 24.73 2.11 -1.19
N ARG A 264 25.80 2.63 -1.78
CA ARG A 264 26.79 3.46 -1.07
C ARG A 264 26.17 4.72 -0.46
N ARG A 265 25.27 5.42 -1.16
CA ARG A 265 24.57 6.60 -0.63
C ARG A 265 23.62 6.24 0.53
N PHE A 266 22.87 5.15 0.41
CA PHE A 266 22.03 4.62 1.50
C PHE A 266 22.88 4.33 2.75
N ILE A 267 24.04 3.69 2.57
CA ILE A 267 24.97 3.39 3.66
C ILE A 267 25.48 4.68 4.32
N TRP A 268 25.82 5.69 3.54
CA TRP A 268 26.24 6.99 4.06
C TRP A 268 25.15 7.74 4.81
N ALA A 269 23.90 7.65 4.34
CA ALA A 269 22.75 8.21 5.04
C ALA A 269 22.56 7.55 6.42
N GLY A 270 22.80 6.23 6.50
CA GLY A 270 22.76 5.46 7.75
C GLY A 270 21.92 4.19 7.69
N VAL A 271 21.56 3.72 6.50
CA VAL A 271 20.81 2.48 6.29
C VAL A 271 21.61 1.28 6.82
N LYS A 272 20.89 0.34 7.44
CA LYS A 272 21.47 -0.86 8.09
C LYS A 272 21.19 -2.16 7.34
N ILE A 273 20.17 -2.18 6.49
CA ILE A 273 19.88 -3.30 5.58
C ILE A 273 19.74 -2.73 4.17
N VAL A 274 20.58 -3.20 3.25
CA VAL A 274 20.51 -2.84 1.82
C VAL A 274 20.30 -4.11 1.00
N GLY A 275 19.46 -4.04 -0.02
CA GLY A 275 19.24 -5.16 -0.93
C GLY A 275 18.59 -4.67 -2.22
N GLY A 276 17.80 -5.53 -2.86
CA GLY A 276 17.07 -5.19 -4.07
C GLY A 276 15.64 -5.71 -4.05
N CYS A 277 14.78 -5.10 -4.86
CA CYS A 277 13.44 -5.60 -5.15
C CYS A 277 13.32 -5.90 -6.65
N CYS A 278 12.18 -5.64 -7.29
CA CYS A 278 11.92 -6.00 -8.68
C CYS A 278 13.03 -5.56 -9.65
N GLY A 279 13.43 -6.47 -10.54
CA GLY A 279 14.47 -6.22 -11.53
C GLY A 279 15.90 -6.42 -11.04
N THR A 280 16.13 -6.49 -9.73
CA THR A 280 17.47 -6.77 -9.19
C THR A 280 17.82 -8.24 -9.35
N THR A 281 19.09 -8.49 -9.64
CA THR A 281 19.65 -9.81 -9.97
C THR A 281 20.87 -10.11 -9.08
N PRO A 282 21.42 -11.34 -9.10
CA PRO A 282 22.66 -11.66 -8.39
C PRO A 282 23.82 -10.71 -8.71
N GLU A 283 23.92 -10.19 -9.93
CA GLU A 283 24.93 -9.20 -10.32
C GLU A 283 24.77 -7.89 -9.54
N HIS A 284 23.52 -7.44 -9.34
CA HIS A 284 23.22 -6.26 -8.53
C HIS A 284 23.62 -6.49 -7.08
N ILE A 285 23.22 -7.63 -6.49
CA ILE A 285 23.55 -7.94 -5.09
C ILE A 285 25.06 -8.07 -4.89
N LYS A 286 25.79 -8.65 -5.84
CA LYS A 286 27.25 -8.72 -5.80
C LYS A 286 27.89 -7.33 -5.82
N ALA A 287 27.37 -6.41 -6.64
CA ALA A 287 27.84 -5.03 -6.70
C ALA A 287 27.54 -4.27 -5.39
N ILE A 288 26.33 -4.42 -4.84
CA ILE A 288 25.95 -3.88 -3.51
C ILE A 288 26.87 -4.43 -2.42
N LYS A 289 27.13 -5.74 -2.40
CA LYS A 289 27.98 -6.39 -1.41
C LYS A 289 29.42 -5.89 -1.46
N SER A 290 29.92 -5.57 -2.66
CA SER A 290 31.23 -4.96 -2.85
C SER A 290 31.32 -3.59 -2.17
N GLU A 291 30.32 -2.73 -2.35
CA GLU A 291 30.26 -1.42 -1.69
C GLU A 291 30.11 -1.55 -0.16
N VAL A 292 29.30 -2.49 0.32
CA VAL A 292 29.18 -2.73 1.77
C VAL A 292 30.51 -3.18 2.38
N ARG A 293 31.27 -4.03 1.69
CA ARG A 293 32.60 -4.48 2.15
C ARG A 293 33.62 -3.35 2.16
N SER A 294 33.57 -2.42 1.21
CA SER A 294 34.54 -1.31 1.13
C SER A 294 34.30 -0.23 2.18
N LEU A 295 33.06 -0.08 2.67
CA LEU A 295 32.67 0.97 3.61
C LEU A 295 32.70 0.51 5.09
N GLN A 296 32.82 -0.78 5.37
CA GLN A 296 32.89 -1.29 6.75
C GLN A 296 34.34 -1.43 7.26
N PRO A 297 34.66 -0.98 8.50
CA PRO A 297 33.79 -0.32 9.48
C PRO A 297 34.03 1.21 9.47
N SER A 298 33.32 1.98 8.64
CA SER A 298 33.41 3.44 8.69
C SER A 298 32.02 4.09 8.64
N GLN A 299 31.53 4.51 9.81
CA GLN A 299 30.40 5.43 9.93
C GLN A 299 30.93 6.86 9.78
N ALA A 300 30.93 7.38 8.55
CA ALA A 300 30.96 8.83 8.36
C ALA A 300 29.52 9.29 8.15
N ARG A 301 28.90 9.87 9.19
CA ARG A 301 27.65 10.63 9.03
C ARG A 301 27.99 11.92 8.27
N LEU A 302 27.70 11.95 6.98
CA LEU A 302 27.64 13.19 6.23
C LEU A 302 26.21 13.71 6.31
N SER A 303 25.99 14.78 7.08
CA SER A 303 24.72 15.51 7.05
C SER A 303 24.78 16.56 5.94
N VAL A 304 24.08 16.32 4.84
CA VAL A 304 23.79 17.35 3.84
C VAL A 304 22.33 17.72 3.99
N THR A 305 22.05 18.91 4.50
CA THR A 305 20.68 19.43 4.62
C THR A 305 20.33 20.17 3.34
N VAL A 306 19.52 19.56 2.47
CA VAL A 306 18.91 20.25 1.33
C VAL A 306 17.53 20.71 1.74
N HIS A 307 17.35 22.03 1.89
CA HIS A 307 16.04 22.61 2.14
C HIS A 307 15.29 22.79 0.81
N SER A 308 14.49 21.81 0.43
CA SER A 308 13.45 21.98 -0.60
C SER A 308 12.13 22.35 0.08
N PRO A 309 11.48 23.47 -0.30
CA PRO A 309 10.15 23.80 0.21
C PRO A 309 9.10 22.90 -0.46
N HIS A 310 8.84 21.73 0.12
CA HIS A 310 7.64 20.96 -0.21
C HIS A 310 6.49 21.46 0.67
N ALA A 311 5.41 21.92 0.04
CA ALA A 311 4.19 22.29 0.75
C ALA A 311 3.51 21.01 1.24
N HIS A 312 3.68 20.69 2.53
CA HIS A 312 3.05 19.52 3.15
C HIS A 312 1.52 19.64 3.13
N ALA A 313 0.83 18.66 2.55
CA ALA A 313 -0.60 18.50 2.74
C ALA A 313 -0.84 17.96 4.16
N LYS A 314 -1.28 18.83 5.08
CA LYS A 314 -1.68 18.40 6.43
C LYS A 314 -3.02 17.67 6.34
N ALA A 315 -3.09 16.46 6.91
CA ALA A 315 -4.36 15.79 7.17
C ALA A 315 -5.25 16.73 7.99
N LEU A 316 -6.44 17.05 7.46
CA LEU A 316 -7.38 17.94 8.13
C LEU A 316 -7.96 17.23 9.36
N ALA A 317 -7.98 17.91 10.50
CA ALA A 317 -8.68 17.40 11.67
C ALA A 317 -10.18 17.16 11.33
N PRO A 318 -10.80 16.07 11.81
CA PRO A 318 -12.21 15.82 11.56
C PRO A 318 -13.07 16.98 12.07
N VAL A 319 -13.79 17.65 11.17
CA VAL A 319 -14.70 18.73 11.52
C VAL A 319 -15.87 18.15 12.33
N PRO A 320 -16.22 18.69 13.51
CA PRO A 320 -17.39 18.25 14.28
C PRO A 320 -18.67 18.34 13.46
N LEU A 321 -19.62 17.40 13.67
CA LEU A 321 -20.88 17.35 12.88
C LEU A 321 -21.60 18.70 12.82
N ALA A 322 -21.65 19.41 13.95
CA ALA A 322 -22.31 20.70 14.05
C ALA A 322 -21.67 21.81 13.20
N GLU A 323 -20.39 21.67 12.85
CA GLU A 323 -19.60 22.65 12.10
C GLU A 323 -19.48 22.29 10.61
N ARG A 324 -19.94 21.10 10.21
CA ARG A 324 -19.84 20.64 8.81
C ARG A 324 -20.75 21.41 7.87
N SER A 325 -21.95 21.76 8.34
CA SER A 325 -22.98 22.47 7.56
C SER A 325 -24.17 22.93 8.43
N GLN A 326 -25.15 23.65 7.85
CA GLN A 326 -26.36 24.03 8.60
C GLN A 326 -27.22 22.81 8.91
N LEU A 327 -27.27 21.85 7.98
CA LEU A 327 -27.91 20.56 8.22
C LEU A 327 -27.22 19.79 9.35
N GLY A 328 -25.89 19.70 9.32
CA GLY A 328 -25.09 19.07 10.38
C GLY A 328 -25.35 19.70 11.76
N CYS A 329 -25.44 21.02 11.82
CA CYS A 329 -25.81 21.76 13.03
C CYS A 329 -27.19 21.38 13.58
N LYS A 330 -28.22 21.32 12.73
CA LYS A 330 -29.59 20.92 13.13
C LYS A 330 -29.64 19.48 13.66
N ILE A 331 -28.96 18.55 12.97
CA ILE A 331 -28.88 17.15 13.38
C ILE A 331 -28.14 17.02 14.71
N ALA A 332 -26.99 17.69 14.87
CA ALA A 332 -26.23 17.66 16.12
C ALA A 332 -27.02 18.23 17.30
N ALA A 333 -27.93 19.18 17.05
CA ALA A 333 -28.84 19.74 18.05
C ALA A 333 -30.10 18.88 18.30
N GLY A 334 -30.23 17.71 17.69
CA GLY A 334 -31.37 16.81 17.84
C GLY A 334 -32.67 17.32 17.20
N LYS A 335 -32.59 18.27 16.25
CA LYS A 335 -33.76 18.80 15.55
C LYS A 335 -34.20 17.84 14.46
N PHE A 336 -35.52 17.71 14.29
CA PHE A 336 -36.09 17.02 13.14
C PHE A 336 -35.82 17.83 11.86
N VAL A 337 -35.37 17.16 10.80
CA VAL A 337 -35.00 17.78 9.52
C VAL A 337 -35.84 17.20 8.38
N VAL A 338 -36.22 18.04 7.42
CA VAL A 338 -37.10 17.70 6.29
C VAL A 338 -36.37 17.95 4.99
N PHE A 339 -36.33 16.93 4.12
CA PHE A 339 -35.72 17.00 2.79
C PHE A 339 -36.78 16.96 1.70
N VAL A 340 -36.46 17.58 0.56
CA VAL A 340 -37.26 17.44 -0.66
C VAL A 340 -36.43 16.93 -1.84
N GLU A 341 -36.98 15.84 -2.40
CA GLU A 341 -36.80 15.23 -3.71
C GLU A 341 -36.63 16.13 -4.95
N ILE A 342 -35.44 16.53 -5.41
CA ILE A 342 -35.31 17.20 -6.73
C ILE A 342 -34.38 16.45 -7.66
N LEU A 343 -34.95 15.88 -8.73
CA LEU A 343 -34.19 15.17 -9.76
C LEU A 343 -33.36 16.16 -10.59
N PRO A 344 -32.11 15.81 -10.96
CA PRO A 344 -31.35 16.61 -11.92
C PRO A 344 -32.08 16.80 -13.26
N PRO A 345 -31.89 17.94 -13.96
CA PRO A 345 -32.50 18.15 -15.26
C PRO A 345 -31.96 17.17 -16.30
N ARG A 346 -32.76 16.86 -17.33
CA ARG A 346 -32.34 15.99 -18.45
C ARG A 346 -31.40 16.69 -19.45
N GLY A 347 -31.25 18.01 -19.34
CA GLY A 347 -30.42 18.83 -20.22
C GLY A 347 -29.54 19.78 -19.43
N VAL A 348 -29.09 20.85 -20.07
CA VAL A 348 -28.17 21.83 -19.48
C VAL A 348 -28.85 22.96 -18.70
N ASP A 349 -30.17 23.07 -18.77
CA ASP A 349 -30.96 24.09 -18.07
C ASP A 349 -31.53 23.54 -16.75
N ALA A 350 -31.13 24.15 -15.63
CA ALA A 350 -31.55 23.80 -14.28
C ALA A 350 -32.53 24.82 -13.66
N SER A 351 -33.06 25.76 -14.46
CA SER A 351 -33.88 26.88 -13.96
C SER A 351 -35.11 26.41 -13.18
N LYS A 352 -35.71 25.28 -13.59
CA LYS A 352 -36.89 24.70 -12.93
C LYS A 352 -36.53 24.12 -11.56
N GLU A 353 -35.43 23.40 -11.48
CA GLU A 353 -34.92 22.79 -10.25
C GLU A 353 -34.52 23.87 -9.24
N VAL A 354 -33.90 24.96 -9.70
CA VAL A 354 -33.57 26.13 -8.87
C VAL A 354 -34.85 26.81 -8.35
N ALA A 355 -35.83 27.08 -9.20
CA ALA A 355 -37.09 27.70 -8.78
C ALA A 355 -37.88 26.83 -7.78
N GLY A 356 -37.90 25.51 -7.98
CA GLY A 356 -38.48 24.56 -7.02
C GLY A 356 -37.74 24.58 -5.68
N SER A 357 -36.41 24.62 -5.70
CA SER A 357 -35.57 24.70 -4.51
C SER A 357 -35.81 26.00 -3.72
N GLU A 358 -35.99 27.13 -4.41
CA GLU A 358 -36.34 28.40 -3.76
C GLU A 358 -37.69 28.32 -3.05
N LEU A 359 -38.69 27.70 -3.67
CA LEU A 359 -40.00 27.52 -3.07
C LEU A 359 -39.89 26.67 -1.80
N CYS A 360 -39.16 25.55 -1.86
CA CYS A 360 -38.87 24.72 -0.69
C CYS A 360 -38.22 25.53 0.43
N ARG A 361 -37.21 26.36 0.12
CA ARG A 361 -36.56 27.23 1.11
C ARG A 361 -37.54 28.20 1.77
N ARG A 362 -38.41 28.84 0.98
CA ARG A 362 -39.44 29.78 1.49
C ARG A 362 -40.45 29.10 2.43
N HIS A 363 -40.67 27.79 2.27
CA HIS A 363 -41.56 26.99 3.11
C HIS A 363 -40.85 26.25 4.26
N GLY A 364 -39.57 26.55 4.52
CA GLY A 364 -38.85 26.02 5.68
C GLY A 364 -38.30 24.60 5.52
N ILE A 365 -38.15 24.11 4.27
CA ILE A 365 -37.43 22.86 4.01
C ILE A 365 -35.94 23.04 4.35
N ASP A 366 -35.34 22.03 4.98
CA ASP A 366 -33.98 22.12 5.49
C ASP A 366 -32.92 21.90 4.43
N ALA A 367 -33.16 20.96 3.50
CA ALA A 367 -32.23 20.64 2.42
C ALA A 367 -32.94 20.05 1.20
N ILE A 368 -32.29 20.15 0.04
CA ILE A 368 -32.72 19.51 -1.20
C ILE A 368 -31.83 18.29 -1.44
N ASN A 369 -32.42 17.10 -1.50
CA ASN A 369 -31.67 15.92 -1.90
C ASN A 369 -31.74 15.75 -3.42
N VAL A 370 -30.59 15.53 -4.03
CA VAL A 370 -30.45 15.41 -5.48
C VAL A 370 -29.91 14.02 -5.80
N PRO A 371 -30.74 13.14 -6.39
CA PRO A 371 -30.32 11.79 -6.70
C PRO A 371 -29.36 11.76 -7.89
N ASP A 372 -28.33 10.94 -7.79
CA ASP A 372 -27.39 10.69 -8.87
C ASP A 372 -27.78 9.44 -9.66
N GLY A 373 -27.95 9.61 -10.97
CA GLY A 373 -28.41 8.57 -11.89
C GLY A 373 -29.75 7.90 -11.54
N PRO A 374 -30.80 8.61 -11.06
CA PRO A 374 -32.06 7.99 -10.65
C PRO A 374 -32.67 7.17 -11.80
N ARG A 375 -33.07 5.93 -11.52
CA ARG A 375 -33.61 4.96 -12.50
C ARG A 375 -32.67 4.72 -13.70
N ALA A 376 -31.35 4.79 -13.47
CA ALA A 376 -30.32 4.65 -14.50
C ALA A 376 -30.56 5.54 -15.74
N SER A 377 -31.00 6.79 -15.52
CA SER A 377 -31.28 7.75 -16.59
C SER A 377 -30.17 8.80 -16.73
N ALA A 378 -29.83 9.15 -17.97
CA ALA A 378 -28.88 10.21 -18.26
C ALA A 378 -29.49 11.59 -17.93
N ARG A 379 -28.82 12.33 -17.06
CA ARG A 379 -29.21 13.67 -16.58
C ARG A 379 -27.96 14.51 -16.32
N MET A 380 -28.13 15.81 -16.09
CA MET A 380 -27.06 16.65 -15.56
C MET A 380 -26.45 16.01 -14.31
N SER A 381 -25.14 16.16 -14.14
CA SER A 381 -24.44 15.70 -12.92
C SER A 381 -25.17 16.19 -11.67
N ALA A 382 -25.46 15.27 -10.75
CA ALA A 382 -26.08 15.61 -9.48
C ALA A 382 -25.22 16.60 -8.68
N GLN A 383 -23.89 16.47 -8.75
CA GLN A 383 -22.94 17.39 -8.11
C GLN A 383 -23.08 18.82 -8.65
N VAL A 384 -23.20 18.97 -9.98
CA VAL A 384 -23.42 20.29 -10.61
C VAL A 384 -24.78 20.85 -10.25
N THR A 385 -25.82 20.02 -10.26
CA THR A 385 -27.19 20.41 -9.90
C THR A 385 -27.26 20.92 -8.45
N VAL A 386 -26.63 20.20 -7.52
CA VAL A 386 -26.50 20.62 -6.11
C VAL A 386 -25.81 21.98 -6.01
N LYS A 387 -24.71 22.17 -6.74
CA LYS A 387 -23.98 23.45 -6.73
C LYS A 387 -24.84 24.61 -7.23
N LEU A 388 -25.58 24.42 -8.33
CA LEU A 388 -26.48 25.44 -8.87
C LEU A 388 -27.61 25.79 -7.88
N ILE A 389 -28.18 24.78 -7.22
CA ILE A 389 -29.20 24.98 -6.17
C ILE A 389 -28.62 25.77 -4.99
N GLN A 390 -27.43 25.39 -4.50
CA GLN A 390 -26.79 26.09 -3.39
C GLN A 390 -26.48 27.56 -3.71
N GLU A 391 -25.99 27.85 -4.92
CA GLU A 391 -25.64 29.21 -5.31
C GLU A 391 -26.85 30.08 -5.63
N GLN A 392 -27.84 29.54 -6.34
CA GLN A 392 -28.94 30.35 -6.88
C GLN A 392 -30.18 30.34 -5.97
N ALA A 393 -30.53 29.19 -5.40
CA ALA A 393 -31.69 29.08 -4.51
C ALA A 393 -31.36 29.35 -3.04
N GLY A 394 -30.08 29.28 -2.65
CA GLY A 394 -29.61 29.56 -1.29
C GLY A 394 -30.06 28.52 -0.26
N ILE A 395 -30.30 27.28 -0.68
CA ILE A 395 -30.66 26.14 0.17
C ILE A 395 -29.58 25.08 0.09
N GLU A 396 -29.34 24.40 1.21
CA GLU A 396 -28.31 23.38 1.29
C GLU A 396 -28.70 22.14 0.46
N GLY A 397 -27.75 21.61 -0.30
CA GLY A 397 -27.95 20.40 -1.08
C GLY A 397 -27.37 19.16 -0.38
N VAL A 398 -28.05 18.04 -0.57
CA VAL A 398 -27.58 16.70 -0.20
C VAL A 398 -27.36 15.92 -1.48
N LEU A 399 -26.10 15.64 -1.80
CA LEU A 399 -25.74 14.88 -2.99
C LEU A 399 -25.95 13.40 -2.72
N HIS A 400 -26.85 12.72 -3.43
CA HIS A 400 -26.75 11.28 -3.47
C HIS A 400 -25.52 10.93 -4.31
N PHE A 401 -24.66 10.06 -3.80
CA PHE A 401 -23.42 9.70 -4.47
C PHE A 401 -23.50 8.23 -4.88
N CYS A 402 -23.73 7.96 -6.17
CA CYS A 402 -23.89 6.61 -6.69
C CYS A 402 -22.51 5.92 -6.82
N CYS A 403 -22.22 4.94 -5.99
CA CYS A 403 -20.90 4.29 -6.00
C CYS A 403 -20.70 3.32 -7.17
N ARG A 404 -21.76 2.73 -7.72
CA ARG A 404 -21.67 1.68 -8.77
C ARG A 404 -21.09 2.17 -10.10
N ASP A 405 -21.24 3.46 -10.42
CA ASP A 405 -20.82 3.98 -11.73
C ASP A 405 -19.37 4.49 -11.71
N ARG A 406 -18.62 4.23 -10.63
CA ARG A 406 -17.32 4.86 -10.36
C ARG A 406 -16.29 3.87 -9.82
N ASN A 407 -15.06 3.99 -10.32
CA ASN A 407 -13.90 3.39 -9.69
C ASN A 407 -13.35 4.30 -8.57
N ILE A 408 -12.39 3.80 -7.78
CA ILE A 408 -11.86 4.55 -6.63
C ILE A 408 -11.29 5.93 -7.01
N LEU A 409 -10.61 6.04 -8.16
CA LEU A 409 -10.04 7.30 -8.65
C LEU A 409 -11.14 8.33 -8.93
N SER A 410 -12.24 7.88 -9.54
CA SER A 410 -13.41 8.72 -9.82
C SER A 410 -14.11 9.14 -8.53
N ILE A 411 -14.24 8.22 -7.56
CA ILE A 411 -14.79 8.52 -6.24
C ILE A 411 -13.95 9.59 -5.54
N GLN A 412 -12.63 9.40 -5.46
CA GLN A 412 -11.72 10.35 -4.83
C GLN A 412 -11.78 11.72 -5.52
N SER A 413 -11.69 11.75 -6.85
CA SER A 413 -11.75 12.98 -7.64
C SER A 413 -13.06 13.76 -7.41
N GLU A 414 -14.21 13.08 -7.47
CA GLU A 414 -15.51 13.73 -7.27
C GLU A 414 -15.75 14.16 -5.83
N LEU A 415 -15.29 13.38 -4.82
CA LEU A 415 -15.38 13.79 -3.42
C LEU A 415 -14.51 15.03 -3.14
N LEU A 416 -13.30 15.09 -3.70
CA LEU A 416 -12.44 16.27 -3.64
C LEU A 416 -13.12 17.48 -4.32
N GLY A 417 -13.71 17.27 -5.50
CA GLY A 417 -14.47 18.30 -6.21
C GLY A 417 -15.71 18.78 -5.43
N ALA A 418 -16.47 17.87 -4.83
CA ALA A 418 -17.63 18.19 -4.01
C ALA A 418 -17.20 19.01 -2.79
N HIS A 419 -16.10 18.62 -2.14
CA HIS A 419 -15.53 19.38 -1.04
C HIS A 419 -15.10 20.80 -1.48
N ALA A 420 -14.41 20.93 -2.60
CA ALA A 420 -13.97 22.22 -3.14
C ALA A 420 -15.16 23.15 -3.48
N LEU A 421 -16.28 22.59 -3.95
CA LEU A 421 -17.48 23.35 -4.33
C LEU A 421 -18.38 23.74 -3.14
N GLY A 422 -18.05 23.32 -1.92
CA GLY A 422 -18.86 23.60 -0.74
C GLY A 422 -20.00 22.59 -0.50
N ILE A 423 -19.99 21.44 -1.18
CA ILE A 423 -20.95 20.36 -0.94
C ILE A 423 -20.44 19.58 0.27
N ARG A 424 -21.25 19.52 1.33
CA ARG A 424 -20.84 18.97 2.64
C ARG A 424 -21.65 17.75 3.07
N ASN A 425 -22.81 17.53 2.45
CA ASN A 425 -23.68 16.40 2.77
C ASN A 425 -23.77 15.47 1.58
N LEU A 426 -23.48 14.21 1.85
CA LEU A 426 -23.58 13.15 0.87
C LEU A 426 -24.42 12.01 1.45
N ILE A 427 -25.24 11.40 0.62
CA ILE A 427 -25.86 10.11 0.88
C ILE A 427 -25.25 9.14 -0.11
N CYS A 428 -24.29 8.34 0.35
CA CYS A 428 -23.67 7.32 -0.49
C CYS A 428 -24.65 6.18 -0.73
N ILE A 429 -24.95 5.91 -2.00
CA ILE A 429 -25.91 4.87 -2.42
C ILE A 429 -25.26 3.92 -3.41
N THR A 430 -25.73 2.68 -3.45
CA THR A 430 -25.26 1.69 -4.43
C THR A 430 -25.68 2.06 -5.86
N GLY A 431 -26.93 2.51 -6.07
CA GLY A 431 -27.47 2.87 -7.39
C GLY A 431 -28.34 1.77 -8.06
N ASP A 432 -29.28 2.18 -8.92
CA ASP A 432 -30.32 1.33 -9.54
C ASP A 432 -29.81 0.55 -10.77
N PRO A 433 -29.69 -0.80 -10.79
CA PRO A 433 -29.08 -1.60 -11.86
C PRO A 433 -29.11 -1.02 -13.29
N PRO A 434 -27.98 -0.93 -14.03
CA PRO A 434 -27.91 -0.20 -15.31
C PRO A 434 -28.94 -0.65 -16.35
N ARG A 435 -29.30 -1.94 -16.33
CA ARG A 435 -30.31 -2.56 -17.21
C ARG A 435 -31.73 -2.02 -17.01
N MET A 436 -32.01 -1.30 -15.93
CA MET A 436 -33.29 -0.62 -15.71
C MET A 436 -33.38 0.73 -16.42
N GLY A 437 -32.27 1.22 -16.97
CA GLY A 437 -32.16 2.52 -17.61
C GLY A 437 -32.51 2.53 -19.10
N THR A 438 -32.44 3.72 -19.70
CA THR A 438 -32.63 3.92 -21.15
C THR A 438 -31.47 3.40 -22.01
N TYR A 439 -30.37 2.99 -21.38
CA TYR A 439 -29.17 2.45 -22.03
C TYR A 439 -28.88 1.05 -21.47
N PRO A 440 -29.57 0.00 -21.95
CA PRO A 440 -29.49 -1.35 -21.39
C PRO A 440 -28.09 -1.98 -21.50
N ASP A 441 -27.26 -1.49 -22.43
CA ASP A 441 -25.88 -1.94 -22.65
C ASP A 441 -24.84 -1.26 -21.74
N ALA A 442 -25.26 -0.30 -20.90
CA ALA A 442 -24.36 0.34 -19.96
C ALA A 442 -23.84 -0.66 -18.91
N THR A 443 -22.52 -0.73 -18.73
CA THR A 443 -21.88 -1.60 -17.75
C THR A 443 -21.67 -0.86 -16.44
N ALA A 444 -21.92 -1.53 -15.31
CA ALA A 444 -21.52 -1.03 -14.00
C ALA A 444 -19.99 -1.03 -13.87
N VAL A 445 -19.44 -0.05 -13.17
CA VAL A 445 -18.01 0.06 -12.86
C VAL A 445 -17.83 -0.31 -11.39
N PHE A 446 -17.66 -1.60 -11.13
CA PHE A 446 -17.28 -2.07 -9.79
C PHE A 446 -15.76 -2.17 -9.72
N ASP A 447 -15.17 -1.58 -8.68
CA ASP A 447 -13.75 -1.70 -8.34
C ASP A 447 -13.60 -2.33 -6.95
#